data_AF-A0A838SI94-F1
#
_entry.id   AF-A0A838SI94-F1
#
_cell.length_a   1.000
_cell.length_b   1.000
_cell.length_c   1.000
_cell.angle_alpha   90.00
_cell.angle_beta   90.00
_cell.angle_gamma   90.00
#
_symmetry.space_group_name_H-M   'P 1'
#
loop_
_entity.id
_entity.type
_entity.pdbx_description
1 polymer ?
#
loop_
_entity_poly.entity_id
_entity_poly.type
_entity_poly.pdbx_seq_one_letter_code
_entity_poly.pdbx_strand_id
1 'polypeptide(L)'
;EETRGFVKLRGLALLLTLGAIVFVAVAVALVAVLPAVSDAVGLGGVGRVLIGVGRWVGLVVAVVVALAVVYRVGPDRNAPRFRWVSVGALVATVLWVIASVGFSVYVSNFGSYGKTYGALAGVVVLMLWLFVTAFIVLLGAEINSEAEQQTARDSTTGEPQPMGQRRAVKADTVADPAG
;
A
#
# COMPACT_ATOMS: atom_id res chain seq x y z
N GLU A 1 -23.33 8.11 -3.46
CA GLU A 1 -24.19 7.01 -2.97
C GLU A 1 -23.59 5.69 -3.40
N GLU A 2 -23.31 4.77 -2.47
CA GLU A 2 -22.87 3.41 -2.80
C GLU A 2 -24.03 2.66 -3.46
N THR A 3 -23.83 2.16 -4.69
CA THR A 3 -24.87 1.44 -5.46
C THR A 3 -24.67 -0.08 -5.40
N ARG A 4 -23.69 -0.56 -4.61
CA ARG A 4 -23.42 -1.99 -4.42
C ARG A 4 -24.38 -2.60 -3.40
N GLY A 5 -25.10 -3.65 -3.81
CA GLY A 5 -25.96 -4.41 -2.91
C GLY A 5 -25.18 -4.95 -1.70
N PHE A 6 -25.83 -4.96 -0.53
CA PHE A 6 -25.25 -5.30 0.79
C PHE A 6 -24.39 -6.57 0.82
N VAL A 7 -24.74 -7.58 0.02
CA VAL A 7 -24.00 -8.85 -0.12
C VAL A 7 -22.67 -8.66 -0.87
N LYS A 8 -22.65 -7.85 -1.93
CA LYS A 8 -21.40 -7.51 -2.66
C LYS A 8 -20.47 -6.67 -1.79
N LEU A 9 -21.02 -5.75 -1.00
CA LEU A 9 -20.21 -4.91 -0.10
C LEU A 9 -19.52 -5.74 0.99
N ARG A 10 -20.31 -6.58 1.69
CA ARG A 10 -19.79 -7.46 2.74
C ARG A 10 -18.84 -8.52 2.20
N GLY A 11 -19.14 -9.09 1.03
CA GLY A 11 -18.27 -10.04 0.35
C GLY A 11 -16.92 -9.41 -0.02
N LEU A 12 -16.93 -8.16 -0.51
CA LEU A 12 -15.70 -7.43 -0.85
C LEU A 12 -14.86 -7.10 0.38
N ALA A 13 -15.51 -6.65 1.46
CA ALA A 13 -14.85 -6.40 2.73
C ALA A 13 -14.20 -7.68 3.29
N LEU A 14 -14.90 -8.81 3.24
CA LEU A 14 -14.38 -10.13 3.63
C LEU A 14 -13.19 -10.57 2.77
N LEU A 15 -13.23 -10.29 1.47
CA LEU A 15 -12.14 -10.65 0.55
C LEU A 15 -10.90 -9.77 0.78
N LEU A 16 -11.11 -8.48 1.04
CA LEU A 16 -10.04 -7.54 1.43
C LEU A 16 -9.39 -7.94 2.76
N THR A 17 -10.18 -8.34 3.77
CA THR A 17 -9.62 -8.80 5.04
C THR A 17 -8.87 -10.12 4.89
N LEU A 18 -9.40 -11.09 4.12
CA LEU A 18 -8.67 -12.31 3.76
C LEU A 18 -7.36 -12.00 3.02
N GLY A 19 -7.40 -11.07 2.06
CA GLY A 19 -6.21 -10.60 1.35
C GLY A 19 -5.17 -9.98 2.30
N ALA A 20 -5.62 -9.16 3.26
CA ALA A 20 -4.75 -8.58 4.28
C ALA A 20 -4.12 -9.66 5.18
N ILE A 21 -4.89 -10.68 5.57
CA ILE A 21 -4.36 -11.81 6.36
C ILE A 21 -3.29 -12.57 5.57
N VAL A 22 -3.54 -12.87 4.29
CA VAL A 22 -2.56 -13.54 3.41
C VAL A 22 -1.32 -12.67 3.25
N PHE A 23 -1.48 -11.37 3.05
CA PHE A 23 -0.36 -10.43 2.96
C PHE A 23 0.50 -10.45 4.23
N VAL A 24 -0.12 -10.37 5.42
CA VAL A 24 0.59 -10.44 6.70
C VAL A 24 1.30 -11.79 6.84
N ALA A 25 0.65 -12.89 6.48
CA ALA A 25 1.27 -14.22 6.53
C ALA A 25 2.50 -14.32 5.62
N VAL A 26 2.43 -13.80 4.39
CA VAL A 26 3.57 -13.75 3.46
C VAL A 26 4.67 -12.85 4.00
N ALA A 27 4.34 -11.68 4.56
CA ALA A 27 5.32 -10.78 5.16
C ALA A 27 6.05 -11.44 6.33
N VAL A 28 5.32 -12.13 7.22
CA VAL A 28 5.91 -12.89 8.34
C VAL A 28 6.77 -14.04 7.82
N ALA A 29 6.32 -14.77 6.79
CA ALA A 29 7.10 -15.84 6.19
C ALA A 29 8.42 -15.31 5.61
N LEU A 30 8.39 -14.17 4.90
CA LEU A 30 9.60 -13.56 4.35
C LEU A 30 10.53 -13.04 5.44
N VAL A 31 10.00 -12.36 6.47
CA VAL A 31 10.84 -11.68 7.48
C VAL A 31 11.40 -12.63 8.53
N ALA A 32 10.60 -13.59 9.01
CA ALA A 32 10.94 -14.43 10.15
C ALA A 32 11.23 -15.88 9.77
N VAL A 33 10.44 -16.47 8.88
CA VAL A 33 10.55 -17.91 8.56
C VAL A 33 11.70 -18.16 7.57
N LEU A 34 11.78 -17.37 6.50
CA LEU A 34 12.76 -17.57 5.43
C LEU A 34 14.22 -17.48 5.93
N PRO A 35 14.61 -16.51 6.79
CA PRO A 35 15.95 -16.50 7.36
C PRO A 35 16.22 -17.70 8.28
N ALA A 36 15.26 -18.04 9.15
CA ALA A 36 15.40 -19.15 10.10
C ALA A 36 15.60 -20.50 9.39
N VAL A 37 14.86 -20.75 8.32
CA VAL A 37 15.02 -21.95 7.48
C VAL A 37 16.36 -21.90 6.74
N SER A 38 16.76 -20.74 6.22
CA SER A 38 18.02 -20.61 5.46
C SER A 38 19.26 -20.88 6.32
N ASP A 39 19.22 -20.49 7.59
CA ASP A 39 20.30 -20.75 8.55
C ASP A 39 20.33 -22.23 8.97
N ALA A 40 19.16 -22.87 9.09
CA ALA A 40 19.05 -24.29 9.43
C ALA A 40 19.51 -25.24 8.30
N VAL A 41 19.32 -24.85 7.04
CA VAL A 41 19.70 -25.63 5.85
C VAL A 41 21.19 -25.50 5.52
N GLY A 42 21.92 -24.59 6.18
CA GLY A 42 23.37 -24.46 6.01
C GLY A 42 23.76 -23.93 4.62
N LEU A 43 22.98 -23.01 4.06
CA LEU A 43 23.27 -22.41 2.77
C LEU A 43 24.60 -21.62 2.84
N GLY A 44 25.47 -21.87 1.85
CA GLY A 44 26.76 -21.18 1.73
C GLY A 44 26.61 -19.65 1.60
N GLY A 45 27.73 -18.91 1.68
CA GLY A 45 27.72 -17.44 1.71
C GLY A 45 26.92 -16.80 0.58
N VAL A 46 27.02 -17.34 -0.65
CA VAL A 46 26.25 -16.86 -1.82
C VAL A 46 24.74 -17.10 -1.66
N GLY A 47 24.33 -18.24 -1.10
CA GLY A 47 22.93 -18.56 -0.86
C GLY A 47 22.28 -17.63 0.16
N ARG A 48 23.01 -17.26 1.22
CA ARG A 48 22.55 -16.27 2.21
C ARG A 48 22.35 -14.88 1.60
N VAL A 49 23.26 -14.46 0.73
CA VAL A 49 23.14 -13.16 0.04
C VAL A 49 21.94 -13.15 -0.90
N LEU A 50 21.77 -14.20 -1.72
CA LEU A 50 20.63 -14.31 -2.65
C LEU A 50 19.28 -14.34 -1.92
N ILE A 51 19.18 -15.08 -0.81
CA ILE A 51 17.97 -15.09 0.03
C ILE A 51 17.74 -13.73 0.66
N GLY A 52 18.78 -13.07 1.15
CA GLY A 52 18.68 -11.73 1.73
C GLY A 52 18.12 -10.70 0.73
N VAL A 53 18.64 -10.68 -0.49
CA VAL A 53 18.17 -9.80 -1.57
C VAL A 53 16.75 -10.18 -1.99
N GLY A 54 16.49 -11.47 -2.25
CA GLY A 54 15.18 -11.97 -2.64
C GLY A 54 14.09 -11.66 -1.62
N ARG A 55 14.42 -11.72 -0.32
CA ARG A 55 13.52 -11.36 0.78
C ARG A 55 13.06 -9.90 0.69
N TRP A 56 14.00 -8.97 0.53
CA TRP A 56 13.68 -7.54 0.45
C TRP A 56 12.91 -7.20 -0.82
N VAL A 57 13.31 -7.78 -1.97
CA VAL A 57 12.58 -7.64 -3.23
C VAL A 57 11.16 -8.19 -3.10
N GLY A 58 11.00 -9.38 -2.53
CA GLY A 58 9.69 -10.01 -2.32
C GLY A 58 8.78 -9.18 -1.42
N LEU A 59 9.32 -8.56 -0.36
CA LEU A 59 8.59 -7.65 0.52
C LEU A 59 8.07 -6.42 -0.23
N VAL A 60 8.94 -5.77 -1.01
CA VAL A 60 8.55 -4.60 -1.82
C VAL A 60 7.46 -4.97 -2.81
N VAL A 61 7.63 -6.10 -3.53
CA VAL A 61 6.61 -6.59 -4.48
C VAL A 61 5.29 -6.88 -3.78
N ALA A 62 5.31 -7.53 -2.61
CA ALA A 62 4.11 -7.82 -1.85
C ALA A 62 3.37 -6.53 -1.44
N VAL A 63 4.10 -5.50 -0.98
CA VAL A 63 3.52 -4.21 -0.60
C VAL A 63 2.90 -3.50 -1.81
N VAL A 64 3.60 -3.47 -2.94
CA VAL A 64 3.08 -2.88 -4.19
C VAL A 64 1.79 -3.58 -4.62
N VAL A 65 1.76 -4.91 -4.60
CA VAL A 65 0.57 -5.69 -4.95
C VAL A 65 -0.59 -5.42 -3.99
N ALA A 66 -0.32 -5.39 -2.68
CA ALA A 66 -1.34 -5.10 -1.68
C ALA A 66 -1.95 -3.70 -1.88
N LEU A 67 -1.13 -2.67 -2.06
CA LEU A 67 -1.59 -1.31 -2.34
C LEU A 67 -2.36 -1.21 -3.65
N ALA A 68 -1.89 -1.88 -4.72
CA ALA A 68 -2.59 -1.91 -6.01
C ALA A 68 -3.98 -2.54 -5.89
N VAL A 69 -4.10 -3.63 -5.11
CA VAL A 69 -5.40 -4.27 -4.82
C VAL A 69 -6.29 -3.31 -4.04
N VAL A 70 -5.78 -2.68 -2.97
CA VAL A 70 -6.56 -1.72 -2.16
C VAL A 70 -7.03 -0.54 -3.00
N TYR A 71 -6.18 0.05 -3.83
CA TYR A 71 -6.53 1.20 -4.67
C TYR A 71 -7.49 0.86 -5.81
N ARG A 72 -7.45 -0.38 -6.32
CA ARG A 72 -8.34 -0.82 -7.39
C ARG A 72 -9.70 -1.28 -6.87
N VAL A 73 -9.71 -1.95 -5.73
CA VAL A 73 -10.90 -2.63 -5.19
C VAL A 73 -11.64 -1.76 -4.17
N GLY A 74 -10.93 -0.87 -3.48
CA GLY A 74 -11.46 0.02 -2.45
C GLY A 74 -12.55 0.99 -2.93
N PRO A 75 -12.40 1.70 -4.06
CA PRO A 75 -13.39 2.69 -4.44
C PRO A 75 -14.60 2.07 -5.17
N ASP A 76 -15.83 2.43 -4.73
CA ASP A 76 -17.09 2.09 -5.41
C ASP A 76 -17.30 2.98 -6.66
N ARG A 77 -16.43 2.82 -7.64
CA ARG A 77 -16.51 3.48 -8.96
C ARG A 77 -16.03 2.54 -10.06
N ASN A 78 -16.20 2.94 -11.32
CA ASN A 78 -15.61 2.20 -12.44
C ASN A 78 -14.10 2.10 -12.21
N ALA A 79 -13.58 0.87 -12.22
CA ALA A 79 -12.22 0.63 -11.80
C ALA A 79 -11.23 1.39 -12.71
N PRO A 80 -10.30 2.17 -12.16
CA PRO A 80 -9.29 2.83 -12.97
C PRO A 80 -8.36 1.80 -13.61
N ARG A 81 -7.85 2.10 -14.82
CA ARG A 81 -6.91 1.23 -15.54
C ARG A 81 -5.61 1.11 -14.73
N PHE A 82 -5.00 -0.08 -14.79
CA PHE A 82 -3.81 -0.45 -14.01
C PHE A 82 -2.64 0.54 -14.15
N ARG A 83 -2.53 1.21 -15.31
CA ARG A 83 -1.48 2.20 -15.62
C ARG A 83 -1.63 3.52 -14.87
N TRP A 84 -2.84 3.89 -14.45
CA TRP A 84 -3.06 5.12 -13.69
C TRP A 84 -2.81 4.87 -12.20
N VAL A 85 -3.35 3.76 -11.67
CA VAL A 85 -3.14 3.30 -10.28
C VAL A 85 -1.66 3.10 -9.92
N SER A 86 -0.82 2.76 -10.89
CA SER A 86 0.59 2.45 -10.65
C SER A 86 1.45 3.64 -10.22
N VAL A 87 1.10 4.88 -10.58
CA VAL A 87 1.95 6.05 -10.24
C VAL A 87 1.80 6.42 -8.76
N GLY A 88 0.56 6.58 -8.28
CA GLY A 88 0.31 6.83 -6.86
C GLY A 88 0.76 5.68 -5.96
N ALA A 89 0.60 4.43 -6.42
CA ALA A 89 1.11 3.25 -5.71
C ALA A 89 2.64 3.22 -5.62
N LEU A 90 3.34 3.59 -6.71
CA LEU A 90 4.80 3.66 -6.71
C LEU A 90 5.30 4.76 -5.75
N VAL A 91 4.72 5.96 -5.82
CA VAL A 91 5.09 7.08 -4.92
C VAL A 91 4.82 6.71 -3.47
N ALA A 92 3.65 6.15 -3.17
CA ALA A 92 3.33 5.68 -1.83
C ALA A 92 4.33 4.61 -1.35
N THR A 93 4.71 3.67 -2.21
CA THR A 93 5.70 2.64 -1.87
C THR A 93 7.06 3.25 -1.56
N VAL A 94 7.53 4.19 -2.38
CA VAL A 94 8.83 4.88 -2.15
C VAL A 94 8.79 5.66 -0.83
N LEU A 95 7.75 6.46 -0.59
CA LEU A 95 7.58 7.19 0.66
C LEU A 95 7.49 6.25 1.86
N TRP A 96 6.81 5.11 1.70
CA TRP A 96 6.69 4.11 2.75
C TRP A 96 8.04 3.47 3.08
N VAL A 97 8.89 3.20 2.09
CA VAL A 97 10.27 2.73 2.31
C VAL A 97 11.10 3.79 3.02
N ILE A 98 11.05 5.04 2.57
CA ILE A 98 11.78 6.15 3.21
C ILE A 98 11.33 6.33 4.66
N ALA A 99 10.02 6.31 4.90
CA ALA A 99 9.44 6.38 6.24
C ALA A 99 9.87 5.18 7.10
N SER A 100 9.90 3.96 6.55
CA SER A 100 10.38 2.77 7.25
C SER A 100 11.83 2.92 7.73
N VAL A 101 12.71 3.40 6.85
CA VAL A 101 14.12 3.64 7.18
C VAL A 101 14.24 4.75 8.22
N GLY A 102 13.58 5.89 8.01
CA GLY A 102 13.58 7.01 8.95
C GLY A 102 13.03 6.63 10.32
N PHE A 103 11.97 5.81 10.35
CA PHE A 103 11.37 5.33 11.59
C PHE A 103 12.28 4.32 12.31
N SER A 104 12.98 3.46 11.58
CA SER A 104 13.99 2.57 12.17
C SER A 104 15.09 3.38 12.88
N VAL A 105 15.57 4.46 12.26
CA VAL A 105 16.56 5.37 12.87
C VAL A 105 15.96 6.09 14.08
N TYR A 106 14.71 6.56 13.99
CA TYR A 106 14.03 7.21 15.11
C TYR A 106 13.93 6.29 16.33
N VAL A 107 13.44 5.06 16.14
CA VAL A 107 13.27 4.07 17.22
C VAL A 107 14.61 3.65 17.81
N SER A 108 15.66 3.47 17.00
CA SER A 108 16.98 3.11 17.52
C SER A 108 17.60 4.19 18.42
N ASN A 109 17.27 5.45 18.18
CA ASN A 109 17.72 6.58 19.00
C ASN A 109 16.81 6.83 20.22
N PHE A 110 15.63 6.18 20.29
CA PHE A 110 14.60 6.41 21.30
C PHE A 110 14.80 5.65 22.63
N GLY A 111 15.91 4.91 22.76
CA GLY A 111 16.17 3.98 23.87
C GLY A 111 16.21 4.60 25.27
N SER A 112 16.30 5.93 25.41
CA SER A 112 16.25 6.62 26.71
C SER A 112 14.81 6.78 27.25
N TYR A 113 13.83 7.04 26.38
CA TYR A 113 12.42 7.23 26.78
C TYR A 113 11.72 5.92 27.12
N GLY A 114 12.13 4.81 26.48
CA GLY A 114 11.63 3.46 26.80
C GLY A 114 11.93 3.04 28.24
N LYS A 115 12.98 3.56 28.87
CA LYS A 115 13.33 3.27 30.27
C LYS A 115 12.37 3.92 31.28
N THR A 116 11.81 5.09 30.94
CA THR A 116 10.92 5.84 31.83
C THR A 116 9.45 5.45 31.65
N TYR A 117 9.05 5.18 30.40
CA TYR A 117 7.63 4.95 30.05
C TYR A 117 7.30 3.49 29.72
N GLY A 118 8.29 2.60 29.63
CA GLY A 118 8.10 1.16 29.45
C GLY A 118 7.17 0.82 28.29
N ALA A 119 6.10 0.05 28.55
CA ALA A 119 5.14 -0.39 27.54
C ALA A 119 4.38 0.75 26.85
N LEU A 120 4.16 1.89 27.52
CA LEU A 120 3.47 3.05 26.92
C LEU A 120 4.27 3.66 25.77
N ALA A 121 5.61 3.67 25.87
CA ALA A 121 6.48 4.12 24.79
C ALA A 121 6.28 3.26 23.53
N GLY A 122 6.13 1.94 23.69
CA GLY A 122 5.88 1.03 22.58
C GLY A 122 4.55 1.31 21.87
N VAL A 123 3.48 1.59 22.61
CA VAL A 123 2.17 1.93 22.03
C VAL A 123 2.23 3.23 21.26
N VAL A 124 2.87 4.27 21.81
CA VAL A 124 3.01 5.57 21.15
C VAL A 124 3.83 5.45 19.86
N VAL A 125 4.93 4.70 19.89
CA VAL A 125 5.75 4.39 18.71
C VAL A 125 4.90 3.68 17.65
N LEU A 126 4.15 2.65 18.03
CA LEU A 126 3.25 1.96 17.11
C LEU A 126 2.18 2.90 16.52
N MET A 127 1.54 3.74 17.34
CA MET A 127 0.56 4.72 16.85
C MET A 127 1.18 5.72 15.87
N LEU A 128 2.38 6.21 16.15
CA LEU A 128 3.10 7.11 15.25
C LEU A 128 3.42 6.41 13.91
N TRP A 129 3.84 5.15 13.96
CA TRP A 129 4.09 4.35 12.76
C TRP A 129 2.83 4.18 11.91
N LEU A 130 1.71 3.82 12.55
CA LEU A 130 0.41 3.67 11.90
C LEU A 130 -0.08 5.00 11.31
N PHE A 131 0.10 6.10 12.03
CA PHE A 131 -0.27 7.44 11.58
C PHE A 131 0.50 7.84 10.31
N VAL A 132 1.84 7.69 10.32
CA VAL A 132 2.68 8.00 9.15
C VAL A 132 2.31 7.11 7.96
N THR A 133 2.09 5.82 8.20
CA THR A 133 1.67 4.89 7.15
C THR A 133 0.32 5.28 6.55
N ALA A 134 -0.68 5.61 7.38
CA ALA A 134 -1.98 6.04 6.92
C ALA A 134 -1.89 7.31 6.07
N PHE A 135 -1.07 8.27 6.48
CA PHE A 135 -0.85 9.50 5.72
C PHE A 135 -0.24 9.22 4.34
N ILE A 136 0.77 8.34 4.25
CA ILE A 136 1.41 7.97 2.98
C ILE A 136 0.41 7.29 2.03
N VAL A 137 -0.44 6.41 2.56
CA VAL A 137 -1.48 5.74 1.77
C VAL A 137 -2.50 6.74 1.24
N LEU A 138 -2.98 7.65 2.09
CA LEU A 138 -3.92 8.71 1.66
C LEU A 138 -3.28 9.62 0.61
N LEU A 139 -2.02 10.00 0.79
CA LEU A 139 -1.29 10.81 -0.19
C LEU A 139 -1.14 10.10 -1.54
N GLY A 140 -0.83 8.79 -1.53
CA GLY A 140 -0.78 8.00 -2.76
C GLY A 140 -2.12 7.90 -3.48
N ALA A 141 -3.21 7.78 -2.73
CA ALA A 141 -4.56 7.79 -3.28
C ALA A 141 -4.92 9.15 -3.89
N GLU A 142 -4.52 10.26 -3.25
CA GLU A 142 -4.74 11.61 -3.76
C GLU A 142 -3.95 11.86 -5.05
N ILE A 143 -2.67 11.47 -5.11
CA ILE A 143 -1.85 11.56 -6.33
C ILE A 143 -2.51 10.77 -7.46
N ASN A 144 -3.05 9.59 -7.16
CA ASN A 144 -3.76 8.79 -8.16
C ASN A 144 -5.05 9.49 -8.65
N SER A 145 -5.78 10.12 -7.74
CA SER A 145 -6.98 10.90 -8.03
C SER A 145 -6.70 12.13 -8.91
N GLU A 146 -5.66 12.89 -8.60
CA GLU A 146 -5.24 14.06 -9.38
C GLU A 146 -4.68 13.69 -10.76
N ALA A 147 -3.91 12.60 -10.85
CA ALA A 147 -3.42 12.10 -12.14
C ALA A 147 -4.57 11.70 -13.09
N GLU A 148 -5.67 11.17 -12.55
CA GLU A 148 -6.88 10.89 -13.33
C GLU A 148 -7.60 12.17 -13.77
N GLN A 149 -7.59 13.23 -12.95
CA GLN A 149 -8.26 14.50 -13.25
C GLN A 149 -7.55 15.34 -14.33
N GLN A 150 -6.23 15.18 -14.49
CA GLN A 150 -5.48 15.94 -15.49
C GLN A 150 -5.64 15.42 -16.92
N THR A 151 -6.41 14.34 -17.15
CA THR A 151 -6.50 13.70 -18.47
C THR A 151 -7.94 13.61 -18.98
N ALA A 152 -8.23 14.21 -20.14
CA ALA A 152 -9.54 14.10 -20.82
C ALA A 152 -9.82 12.67 -21.36
N ARG A 153 -8.78 11.87 -21.58
CA ARG A 153 -8.88 10.46 -21.99
C ARG A 153 -9.44 9.60 -20.87
N ASP A 154 -10.35 8.70 -21.23
CA ASP A 154 -10.98 7.77 -20.29
C ASP A 154 -9.92 6.91 -19.57
N SER A 155 -9.84 7.10 -18.26
CA SER A 155 -8.95 6.40 -17.34
C SER A 155 -9.59 5.17 -16.72
N THR A 156 -10.88 4.89 -17.00
CA THR A 156 -11.64 3.77 -16.45
C THR A 156 -11.56 2.51 -17.32
N THR A 157 -11.74 1.33 -16.70
CA THR A 157 -11.82 0.04 -17.40
C THR A 157 -13.25 -0.25 -17.82
N GLY A 158 -13.46 -0.70 -19.07
CA GLY A 158 -14.77 -0.98 -19.64
C GLY A 158 -14.88 -0.42 -21.06
N GLU A 159 -16.11 -0.38 -21.61
CA GLU A 159 -16.36 0.36 -22.85
C GLU A 159 -16.10 1.86 -22.64
N PRO A 160 -15.53 2.57 -23.63
CA PRO A 160 -15.22 3.99 -23.51
C PRO A 160 -16.49 4.78 -23.21
N GLN A 161 -16.55 5.43 -22.05
CA GLN A 161 -17.69 6.26 -21.67
C GLN A 161 -17.33 7.76 -21.78
N PRO A 162 -18.26 8.60 -22.28
CA PRO A 162 -18.08 10.04 -22.29
C PRO A 162 -18.00 10.59 -20.86
N MET A 163 -17.36 11.76 -20.71
CA MET A 163 -17.24 12.42 -19.40
C MET A 163 -18.62 12.72 -18.82
N GLY A 164 -18.79 12.52 -17.52
CA GLY A 164 -20.06 12.62 -16.80
C GLY A 164 -20.78 11.27 -16.61
N GLN A 165 -20.39 10.23 -17.36
CA GLN A 165 -21.00 8.90 -17.28
C GLN A 165 -20.06 7.85 -16.66
N ARG A 166 -18.81 8.20 -16.36
CA ARG A 166 -17.79 7.24 -15.87
C ARG A 166 -17.96 6.88 -14.40
N ARG A 167 -18.97 7.42 -13.71
CA ARG A 167 -19.26 7.22 -12.28
C ARG A 167 -18.03 7.47 -11.40
N ALA A 168 -17.19 8.41 -11.81
CA ALA A 168 -15.94 8.73 -11.14
C ALA A 168 -15.73 10.24 -11.27
N VAL A 169 -16.06 10.99 -10.21
CA VAL A 169 -16.09 12.47 -10.20
C VAL A 169 -14.83 13.10 -10.80
N LYS A 170 -13.65 12.60 -10.42
CA LYS A 170 -12.36 13.08 -10.91
C LYS A 170 -12.02 12.64 -12.33
N ALA A 171 -12.58 11.54 -12.84
CA ALA A 171 -12.44 11.13 -14.24
C ALA A 171 -13.52 11.74 -15.16
N ASP A 172 -14.59 12.27 -14.56
CA ASP A 172 -15.69 12.97 -15.21
C ASP A 172 -15.46 14.49 -15.30
N THR A 173 -14.40 15.01 -14.66
CA THR A 173 -13.99 16.41 -14.70
C THR A 173 -12.53 16.53 -15.15
N VAL A 174 -12.21 17.51 -16.00
CA VAL A 174 -10.81 17.86 -16.33
C VAL A 174 -10.47 19.15 -15.58
N ALA A 175 -9.25 19.24 -15.06
CA ALA A 175 -8.74 20.51 -14.54
C ALA A 175 -8.76 21.58 -15.65
N ASP A 176 -9.34 22.75 -15.36
CA ASP A 176 -9.36 23.89 -16.27
C ASP A 176 -7.92 24.40 -16.49
N PRO A 177 -7.39 24.48 -17.72
CA PRO A 177 -6.03 24.96 -17.96
C PRO A 177 -5.76 26.42 -17.56
N ALA A 178 -6.75 27.15 -17.03
CA ALA A 178 -6.66 28.56 -16.65
C ALA A 178 -6.47 28.83 -15.13
N GLY A 179 -6.18 27.82 -14.30
CA GLY A 179 -5.94 27.97 -12.86
C GLY A 179 -4.49 27.80 -12.43
#